data_AF-A0A023F751-F1
#
_entry.id   AF-A0A023F751-F1
#
_cell.length_a   1.000
_cell.length_b   1.000
_cell.length_c   1.000
_cell.angle_alpha   90.00
_cell.angle_beta   90.00
_cell.angle_gamma   90.00
#
_symmetry.space_group_name_H-M   'P 1'
#
loop_
_entity.id
_entity.type
_entity.pdbx_description
1 polymer ?
#
loop_
_entity_poly.entity_id
_entity_poly.type
_entity_poly.pdbx_seq_one_letter_code
_entity_poly.pdbx_strand_id
1 'polypeptide(L)'
;RLTNMISTKFITAKILVACLIVFASSASIDISKNIKPCMCTKEFDPVCASNGITYSNKCMFECNNEKKDLHIVHPGACGMFNLELFGSTCTRKCNHLKRLVCGTDGVTYENPCMFKCAQLVDPKLKIKHMGAC
;
A
#
# COMPACT_ATOMS: atom_id res chain seq x y z
N ARG A 1 -7.51 28.57 -62.91
CA ARG A 1 -8.38 28.37 -61.73
C ARG A 1 -8.83 26.91 -61.51
N LEU A 2 -8.80 26.02 -62.52
CA LEU A 2 -9.24 24.62 -62.37
C LEU A 2 -8.22 23.67 -61.67
N THR A 3 -6.90 23.89 -61.81
CA THR A 3 -5.87 23.00 -61.25
C THR A 3 -5.77 23.05 -59.71
N ASN A 4 -6.07 24.21 -59.11
CA ASN A 4 -6.07 24.38 -57.65
C ASN A 4 -7.31 23.77 -56.95
N MET A 5 -8.43 23.64 -57.65
CA MET A 5 -9.66 23.03 -57.13
C MET A 5 -9.61 21.50 -57.09
N ILE A 6 -8.77 20.88 -57.93
CA ILE A 6 -8.57 19.43 -57.96
C ILE A 6 -7.64 19.04 -56.80
N SER A 7 -6.51 19.72 -56.65
CA SER A 7 -5.54 19.46 -55.57
C SER A 7 -6.15 19.59 -54.16
N THR A 8 -6.95 20.64 -53.90
CA THR A 8 -7.62 20.83 -52.59
C THR A 8 -8.66 19.74 -52.30
N LYS A 9 -9.41 19.27 -53.29
CA LYS A 9 -10.36 18.15 -53.11
C LYS A 9 -9.67 16.81 -52.85
N PHE A 10 -8.50 16.57 -53.45
CA PHE A 10 -7.70 15.38 -53.18
C PHE A 10 -7.04 15.42 -51.80
N ILE A 11 -6.62 16.61 -51.34
CA ILE A 11 -6.04 16.79 -50.01
C ILE A 11 -7.12 16.60 -48.93
N THR A 12 -8.31 17.19 -49.08
CA THR A 12 -9.40 17.02 -48.11
C THR A 12 -9.94 15.58 -48.09
N ALA A 13 -10.01 14.89 -49.23
CA ALA A 13 -10.37 13.47 -49.29
C ALA A 13 -9.34 12.57 -48.61
N LYS A 14 -8.03 12.84 -48.76
CA LYS A 14 -6.95 12.10 -48.08
C LYS A 14 -6.98 12.31 -46.56
N ILE A 15 -7.27 13.52 -46.09
CA ILE A 15 -7.41 13.84 -44.67
C ILE A 15 -8.63 13.11 -44.07
N LEU A 16 -9.76 13.08 -44.77
CA LEU A 16 -10.97 12.35 -44.34
C LEU A 16 -10.75 10.83 -44.25
N VAL A 17 -10.09 10.24 -45.24
CA VAL A 17 -9.75 8.80 -45.24
C VAL A 17 -8.76 8.48 -44.12
N ALA A 18 -7.74 9.32 -43.88
CA ALA A 18 -6.81 9.13 -42.78
C ALA A 18 -7.50 9.20 -41.40
N CYS A 19 -8.46 10.12 -41.21
CA CYS A 19 -9.24 10.20 -39.98
C CYS A 19 -10.12 8.94 -39.77
N LEU A 20 -10.73 8.39 -40.81
CA LEU A 20 -11.54 7.17 -40.70
C LEU A 20 -10.72 5.94 -40.31
N ILE A 21 -9.46 5.86 -40.75
CA ILE A 21 -8.53 4.80 -40.35
C ILE A 21 -8.14 4.93 -38.87
N VAL A 22 -7.96 6.17 -38.37
CA VAL A 22 -7.68 6.45 -36.95
C VAL A 22 -8.86 6.06 -36.04
N PHE A 23 -10.10 6.14 -36.52
CA PHE A 23 -11.28 5.66 -35.77
C PHE A 23 -11.51 4.15 -35.90
N ALA A 24 -11.07 3.53 -37.01
CA ALA A 24 -11.17 2.08 -37.21
C ALA A 24 -10.06 1.29 -36.48
N SER A 25 -8.98 1.95 -36.05
CA SER A 25 -7.89 1.34 -35.30
C SER A 25 -8.08 1.44 -33.79
N SER A 26 -9.30 1.30 -33.27
CA SER A 26 -9.46 0.95 -31.86
C SER A 26 -8.80 -0.42 -31.67
N ALA A 27 -7.52 -0.38 -31.26
CA ALA A 27 -6.67 -1.53 -31.10
C ALA A 27 -7.43 -2.62 -30.35
N SER A 28 -7.44 -3.83 -30.90
CA SER A 28 -7.80 -5.02 -30.14
C SER A 28 -6.84 -5.08 -28.95
N ILE A 29 -7.28 -4.60 -27.79
CA ILE A 29 -6.56 -4.80 -26.54
C ILE A 29 -6.74 -6.28 -26.24
N ASP A 30 -5.78 -7.09 -26.67
CA ASP A 30 -5.66 -8.47 -26.22
C ASP A 30 -5.36 -8.43 -24.72
N ILE A 31 -6.41 -8.50 -23.90
CA ILE A 31 -6.31 -8.73 -22.46
C ILE A 31 -6.00 -10.22 -22.26
N SER A 32 -4.96 -10.73 -22.91
CA SER A 32 -4.28 -11.94 -22.46
C SER A 32 -3.37 -11.54 -21.30
N LYS A 33 -3.99 -11.10 -20.21
CA LYS A 33 -3.29 -10.92 -18.94
C LYS A 33 -2.93 -12.33 -18.50
N ASN A 34 -1.65 -12.67 -18.60
CA ASN A 34 -1.09 -13.89 -18.05
C ASN A 34 -1.25 -13.82 -16.51
N ILE A 35 -2.44 -14.13 -16.02
CA ILE A 35 -2.74 -14.17 -14.59
C ILE A 35 -2.11 -15.45 -14.09
N LYS A 36 -0.86 -15.36 -13.65
CA LYS A 36 -0.18 -16.45 -12.97
C LYS A 36 -0.95 -16.72 -11.67
N PRO A 37 -1.61 -17.89 -11.52
CA PRO A 37 -2.34 -18.19 -10.30
C PRO A 37 -1.37 -18.34 -9.13
N CYS A 38 -1.69 -17.70 -8.01
CA CYS A 38 -0.92 -17.82 -6.77
C CYS A 38 -1.14 -19.20 -6.13
N MET A 39 -0.07 -19.98 -6.04
CA MET A 39 -0.08 -21.29 -5.35
C MET A 39 0.07 -21.09 -3.84
N CYS A 40 -0.96 -20.54 -3.21
CA CYS A 40 -0.98 -20.23 -1.78
C CYS A 40 -2.09 -21.00 -1.06
N THR A 41 -1.89 -21.30 0.22
CA THR A 41 -2.96 -21.80 1.08
C THR A 41 -4.01 -20.72 1.30
N LYS A 42 -5.23 -21.14 1.64
CA LYS A 42 -6.34 -20.23 2.01
C LYS A 42 -6.32 -19.84 3.49
N GLU A 43 -5.20 -20.06 4.18
CA GLU A 43 -5.04 -19.63 5.57
C GLU A 43 -5.10 -18.10 5.65
N PHE A 44 -5.79 -17.61 6.67
CA PHE A 44 -5.95 -16.18 6.91
C PHE A 44 -5.00 -15.74 8.03
N ASP A 45 -3.84 -15.26 7.63
CA ASP A 45 -2.81 -14.65 8.49
C ASP A 45 -2.38 -13.32 7.85
N PRO A 46 -3.24 -12.29 7.93
CA PRO A 46 -3.16 -11.13 7.05
C PRO A 46 -1.90 -10.30 7.29
N VAL A 47 -1.46 -9.60 6.24
CA VAL A 47 -0.35 -8.65 6.29
C VAL A 47 -0.72 -7.35 5.59
N CYS A 48 -0.25 -6.22 6.13
CA CYS A 48 -0.45 -4.91 5.53
C CYS A 48 0.81 -4.50 4.77
N ALA A 49 0.66 -4.24 3.47
CA ALA A 49 1.74 -3.82 2.61
C ALA A 49 1.89 -2.29 2.52
N SER A 50 3.04 -1.83 2.02
CA SER A 50 3.39 -0.41 1.89
C SER A 50 2.49 0.40 0.95
N ASN A 51 1.66 -0.27 0.14
CA ASN A 51 0.61 0.34 -0.68
C ASN A 51 -0.75 0.45 0.02
N GLY A 52 -0.82 0.10 1.32
CA GLY A 52 -2.06 0.12 2.08
C GLY A 52 -3.04 -1.02 1.76
N ILE A 53 -2.59 -2.05 1.03
CA ILE A 53 -3.40 -3.24 0.70
C ILE A 53 -3.15 -4.36 1.72
N THR A 54 -4.25 -4.93 2.21
CA THR A 54 -4.24 -6.18 2.98
C THR A 54 -4.07 -7.37 2.06
N TYR A 55 -3.06 -8.18 2.31
CA TYR A 55 -2.94 -9.51 1.71
C TYR A 55 -3.38 -10.56 2.73
N SER A 56 -4.14 -11.57 2.30
CA SER A 56 -4.73 -12.58 3.20
C SER A 56 -3.69 -13.42 3.93
N ASN A 57 -2.50 -13.55 3.35
CA ASN A 57 -1.32 -14.11 3.99
C ASN A 57 -0.04 -13.64 3.29
N LYS A 58 1.11 -13.95 3.91
CA LYS A 58 2.43 -13.63 3.37
C LYS A 58 2.67 -14.21 1.96
N CYS A 59 2.22 -15.42 1.68
CA CYS A 59 2.35 -16.03 0.35
C CYS A 59 1.61 -15.20 -0.71
N MET A 60 0.39 -14.74 -0.41
CA MET A 60 -0.38 -13.90 -1.30
C MET A 60 0.25 -12.52 -1.51
N PHE A 61 0.91 -11.96 -0.50
CA PHE A 61 1.73 -10.75 -0.68
C PHE A 61 2.89 -11.00 -1.65
N GLU A 62 3.68 -12.04 -1.41
CA GLU A 62 4.85 -12.36 -2.23
C GLU A 62 4.46 -12.66 -3.68
N CYS A 63 3.37 -13.40 -3.90
CA CYS A 63 2.89 -13.72 -5.23
C CYS A 63 2.48 -12.48 -6.03
N ASN A 64 1.84 -11.50 -5.38
CA ASN A 64 1.36 -10.28 -6.04
C ASN A 64 2.43 -9.18 -6.09
N ASN A 65 3.57 -9.36 -5.43
CA ASN A 65 4.68 -8.40 -5.37
C ASN A 65 5.86 -8.85 -6.26
N GLU A 66 5.57 -9.20 -7.52
CA GLU A 66 6.59 -9.70 -8.46
C GLU A 66 7.72 -8.71 -8.70
N LYS A 67 7.40 -7.41 -8.74
CA LYS A 67 8.37 -6.32 -8.90
C LYS A 67 9.21 -6.06 -7.64
N LYS A 68 8.79 -6.62 -6.50
CA LYS A 68 9.44 -6.44 -5.18
C LYS A 68 9.59 -4.97 -4.77
N ASP A 69 8.69 -4.11 -5.24
CA ASP A 69 8.62 -2.70 -4.90
C ASP A 69 7.78 -2.44 -3.64
N LEU A 70 7.01 -3.44 -3.19
CA LEU A 70 6.27 -3.39 -1.93
C LEU A 70 7.05 -4.07 -0.81
N HIS A 71 6.83 -3.62 0.43
CA HIS A 71 7.25 -4.31 1.64
C HIS A 71 6.08 -4.44 2.62
N ILE A 72 6.15 -5.43 3.51
CA ILE A 72 5.19 -5.57 4.61
C ILE A 72 5.50 -4.48 5.64
N VAL A 73 4.51 -3.64 5.94
CA VAL A 73 4.59 -2.60 6.96
C VAL A 73 4.37 -3.21 8.34
N HIS A 74 3.32 -4.04 8.49
CA HIS A 74 3.01 -4.73 9.73
C HIS A 74 2.20 -6.01 9.50
N PRO A 75 2.23 -6.98 10.43
CA PRO A 75 1.28 -8.09 10.47
C PRO A 75 -0.13 -7.57 10.79
N GLY A 76 -1.16 -8.26 10.32
CA GLY A 76 -2.55 -7.82 10.36
C GLY A 76 -3.01 -7.12 9.07
N ALA A 77 -4.31 -6.93 8.92
CA ALA A 77 -4.87 -6.21 7.78
C ALA A 77 -4.64 -4.70 7.87
N CYS A 78 -4.47 -4.04 6.73
CA CYS A 78 -4.57 -2.60 6.62
C CYS A 78 -6.00 -2.15 6.99
N GLY A 79 -6.14 -0.95 7.54
CA GLY A 79 -7.45 -0.40 7.91
C GLY A 79 -8.14 -1.10 9.08
N MET A 80 -7.56 -2.15 9.68
CA MET A 80 -7.98 -2.63 11.01
C MET A 80 -7.74 -1.61 12.12
N PHE A 81 -7.10 -0.49 11.79
CA PHE A 81 -7.27 0.76 12.50
C PHE A 81 -8.57 1.43 12.04
N ASN A 82 -9.71 0.90 12.46
CA ASN A 82 -10.86 1.78 12.63
C ASN A 82 -10.45 2.79 13.69
N LEU A 83 -10.17 4.01 13.22
CA LEU A 83 -9.74 5.16 13.99
C LEU A 83 -10.85 5.70 14.94
N GLU A 84 -11.87 4.90 15.20
CA GLU A 84 -13.01 5.26 16.03
C GLU A 84 -13.30 4.09 16.98
N LEU A 85 -13.23 4.39 18.29
CA LEU A 85 -13.40 3.54 19.48
C LEU A 85 -12.13 2.86 20.06
N PHE A 86 -11.61 3.51 21.11
CA PHE A 86 -10.56 3.10 22.07
C PHE A 86 -9.14 3.56 21.75
N GLY A 87 -8.86 4.79 22.19
CA GLY A 87 -7.56 5.46 22.07
C GLY A 87 -6.36 4.61 22.47
N SER A 88 -5.23 4.87 21.81
CA SER A 88 -3.87 4.55 22.28
C SER A 88 -3.69 3.16 22.92
N THR A 89 -4.36 2.12 22.41
CA THR A 89 -4.24 0.79 23.02
C THR A 89 -3.20 -0.01 22.27
N CYS A 90 -2.06 -0.14 22.93
CA CYS A 90 -1.05 -1.14 22.64
C CYS A 90 -1.67 -2.55 22.54
N THR A 91 -1.82 -3.13 21.34
CA THR A 91 -2.26 -4.53 21.17
C THR A 91 -1.18 -5.54 21.58
N ARG A 92 0.02 -5.08 21.96
CA ARG A 92 1.11 -5.96 22.36
C ARG A 92 0.83 -6.53 23.74
N LYS A 93 0.69 -7.86 23.84
CA LYS A 93 0.65 -8.58 25.12
C LYS A 93 1.99 -8.37 25.85
N CYS A 94 2.05 -7.34 26.68
CA CYS A 94 3.15 -7.12 27.61
C CYS A 94 2.95 -8.01 28.84
N ASN A 95 4.03 -8.61 29.34
CA ASN A 95 3.99 -9.22 30.66
C ASN A 95 3.82 -8.13 31.73
N HIS A 96 3.25 -8.48 32.88
CA HIS A 96 3.08 -7.55 34.02
C HIS A 96 4.34 -7.42 34.87
N LEU A 97 5.52 -7.75 34.32
CA LEU A 97 6.78 -7.60 35.04
C LEU A 97 7.10 -6.11 35.15
N LYS A 98 7.07 -5.57 36.37
CA LYS A 98 7.39 -4.17 36.64
C LYS A 98 8.89 -3.92 36.50
N ARG A 99 9.25 -3.05 35.55
CA ARG A 99 10.62 -2.57 35.33
C ARG A 99 10.56 -1.15 34.78
N LEU A 100 10.36 -0.19 35.68
CA LEU A 100 10.01 1.18 35.31
C LEU A 100 11.02 1.83 34.36
N VAL A 101 10.51 2.64 33.43
CA VAL A 101 11.30 3.42 32.46
C VAL A 101 10.72 4.84 32.34
N CYS A 102 11.57 5.86 32.40
CA CYS A 102 11.18 7.25 32.18
C CYS A 102 11.40 7.63 30.71
N GLY A 103 10.36 8.10 30.03
CA GLY A 103 10.44 8.59 28.65
C GLY A 103 10.89 10.05 28.54
N THR A 104 11.30 10.46 27.35
CA THR A 104 11.60 11.87 27.04
C THR A 104 10.36 12.78 27.04
N ASP A 105 9.18 12.18 27.03
CA ASP A 105 7.87 12.81 27.24
C ASP A 105 7.54 13.07 28.71
N GLY A 106 8.38 12.62 29.65
CA GLY A 106 8.14 12.76 31.09
C GLY A 106 7.16 11.73 31.66
N VAL A 107 6.80 10.70 30.89
CA VAL A 107 5.90 9.63 31.35
C VAL A 107 6.70 8.44 31.90
N THR A 108 6.26 7.90 33.03
CA THR A 108 6.78 6.65 33.59
C THR A 108 6.03 5.45 33.00
N TYR A 109 6.76 4.57 32.33
CA TYR A 109 6.25 3.35 31.75
C TYR A 109 6.50 2.17 32.68
N GLU A 110 5.47 1.33 32.92
CA GLU A 110 5.52 0.22 33.87
C GLU A 110 6.64 -0.79 33.54
N ASN A 111 6.93 -0.95 32.26
CA ASN A 111 8.04 -1.76 31.78
C ASN A 111 8.52 -1.31 30.38
N PRO A 112 9.68 -1.79 29.91
CA PRO A 112 10.17 -1.48 28.57
C PRO A 112 9.20 -1.92 27.46
N CYS A 113 8.33 -2.90 27.75
CA CYS A 113 7.33 -3.33 26.79
C CYS A 113 6.28 -2.24 26.54
N MET A 114 5.78 -1.62 27.62
CA MET A 114 4.85 -0.50 27.56
C MET A 114 5.50 0.73 26.89
N PHE A 115 6.75 1.05 27.23
CA PHE A 115 7.50 2.14 26.58
C PHE A 115 7.59 1.94 25.05
N LYS A 116 7.99 0.74 24.62
CA LYS A 116 8.11 0.44 23.19
C LYS A 116 6.75 0.48 22.48
N CYS A 117 5.66 0.34 23.22
CA CYS A 117 4.34 0.49 22.65
C CYS A 117 3.94 1.94 22.43
N ALA A 118 4.27 2.83 23.37
CA ALA A 118 4.12 4.26 23.14
C ALA A 118 4.98 4.75 21.97
N GLN A 119 6.15 4.14 21.74
CA GLN A 119 6.96 4.43 20.54
C GLN A 119 6.28 4.06 19.20
N LEU A 120 5.24 3.21 19.21
CA LEU A 120 4.44 2.95 17.99
C LEU A 120 3.55 4.14 17.64
N VAL A 121 3.18 4.94 18.65
CA VAL A 121 2.39 6.17 18.50
C VAL A 121 3.30 7.37 18.27
N ASP A 122 4.40 7.47 19.01
CA ASP A 122 5.43 8.50 18.84
C ASP A 122 6.82 7.87 18.60
N PRO A 123 7.24 7.70 17.33
CA PRO A 123 8.56 7.16 17.00
C PRO A 123 9.74 8.01 17.49
N LYS A 124 9.53 9.27 17.87
CA LYS A 124 10.60 10.15 18.38
C LYS A 124 10.81 10.00 19.88
N LEU A 125 9.87 9.37 20.60
CA LEU A 125 9.98 9.08 22.01
C LEU A 125 11.23 8.24 22.30
N LYS A 126 12.09 8.70 23.21
CA LYS A 126 13.29 8.00 23.65
C LYS A 126 13.22 7.72 25.15
N ILE A 127 14.02 6.77 25.61
CA ILE A 127 14.20 6.56 27.05
C ILE A 127 15.05 7.72 27.56
N LYS A 128 14.57 8.43 28.57
CA LYS A 128 15.32 9.45 29.30
C LYS A 128 16.24 8.79 30.33
N HIS A 129 15.70 7.90 31.16
CA HIS A 129 16.47 7.04 32.07
C HIS A 129 15.64 5.82 32.54
N MET A 130 16.30 4.87 33.18
CA MET A 130 15.62 3.76 33.87
C MET A 130 15.01 4.24 35.20
N GLY A 131 13.93 3.60 35.65
CA GLY A 131 13.16 4.05 36.81
C GLY A 131 12.01 4.99 36.44
N ALA A 132 11.29 5.47 37.45
CA ALA A 132 10.25 6.47 37.24
C ALA A 132 10.84 7.84 36.91
N CYS A 133 10.17 8.62 36.08
CA CYS A 133 10.28 10.08 36.12
C CYS A 133 9.76 10.58 37.49
#